data_AF-A0A9D6QBF1-F1
#
_entry.id   AF-A0A9D6QBF1-F1
#
_cell.length_a   1.000
_cell.length_b   1.000
_cell.length_c   1.000
_cell.angle_alpha   90.00
_cell.angle_beta   90.00
_cell.angle_gamma   90.00
#
_symmetry.space_group_name_H-M   'P 1'
#
loop_
_entity.id
_entity.type
_entity.pdbx_description
1 polymer ?
#
loop_
_entity_poly.entity_id
_entity_poly.type
_entity_poly.pdbx_seq_one_letter_code
_entity_poly.pdbx_strand_id
1 'polypeptide(L)'
;MSRTSELMKLPGVETAGLFSRKGFLEEFEGVMTVAEASEMANLCADVTMNVELQGRLLGRLADKPGWDGHGWITFGPEMAIIAIRDSACLVKAGHASFNQLIKTMTESAGR
;
A
#
# COMPACT_ATOMS: atom_id res chain seq x y z
N MET A 1 -19.80 2.52 3.53
CA MET A 1 -18.93 1.34 3.42
C MET A 1 -17.52 1.82 3.64
N SER A 2 -16.70 1.07 4.37
CA SER A 2 -15.32 1.48 4.63
C SER A 2 -14.41 1.17 3.44
N ARG A 3 -13.24 1.81 3.38
CA ARG A 3 -12.31 1.67 2.25
C ARG A 3 -11.70 0.27 2.20
N THR A 4 -11.38 -0.32 3.34
CA THR A 4 -10.85 -1.70 3.42
C THR A 4 -11.87 -2.69 2.86
N SER A 5 -13.16 -2.56 3.17
CA SER A 5 -14.21 -3.42 2.60
C SER A 5 -14.36 -3.30 1.09
N GLU A 6 -14.10 -2.14 0.49
CA GLU A 6 -14.08 -2.02 -0.99
C GLU A 6 -12.84 -2.70 -1.59
N LEU A 7 -11.68 -2.57 -0.93
CA LEU A 7 -10.45 -3.24 -1.36
C LEU A 7 -10.55 -4.76 -1.25
N MET A 8 -11.21 -5.29 -0.21
CA MET A 8 -11.44 -6.72 -0.03
C MET A 8 -12.31 -7.36 -1.13
N LYS A 9 -13.07 -6.57 -1.89
CA LYS A 9 -13.83 -7.07 -3.05
C LYS A 9 -12.97 -7.31 -4.28
N LEU A 10 -11.73 -6.81 -4.30
CA LEU A 10 -10.83 -6.98 -5.43
C LEU A 10 -10.28 -8.42 -5.47
N PRO A 11 -10.25 -9.07 -6.64
CA PRO A 11 -9.71 -10.42 -6.77
C PRO A 11 -8.29 -10.54 -6.23
N GLY A 12 -8.07 -11.59 -5.46
CA GLY A 12 -6.76 -11.92 -4.88
C GLY A 12 -6.37 -11.11 -3.65
N VAL A 13 -7.18 -10.16 -3.16
CA VAL A 13 -6.92 -9.48 -1.89
C VAL A 13 -7.28 -10.40 -0.72
N GLU A 14 -6.29 -10.70 0.12
CA GLU A 14 -6.46 -11.53 1.33
C GLU A 14 -6.53 -10.68 2.60
N THR A 15 -5.88 -9.51 2.59
CA THR A 15 -5.97 -8.49 3.64
C THR A 15 -5.88 -7.10 3.02
N ALA A 16 -6.72 -6.17 3.50
CA ALA A 16 -6.63 -4.75 3.22
C ALA A 16 -6.52 -3.98 4.54
N GLY A 17 -5.68 -2.94 4.57
CA GLY A 17 -5.49 -2.10 5.74
C GLY A 17 -5.24 -0.64 5.39
N LEU A 18 -5.64 0.25 6.29
CA LEU A 18 -5.27 1.66 6.30
C LEU A 18 -4.26 1.90 7.42
N PHE A 19 -3.25 2.69 7.12
CA PHE A 19 -2.20 3.02 8.07
C PHE A 19 -1.86 4.50 8.04
N SER A 20 -1.57 5.03 9.23
CA SER A 20 -1.05 6.38 9.37
C SER A 20 0.42 6.45 8.94
N ARG A 21 0.91 7.66 8.63
CA ARG A 21 2.33 7.92 8.36
C ARG A 21 3.27 7.52 9.51
N LYS A 22 2.75 7.31 10.73
CA LYS A 22 3.51 6.86 11.91
C LYS A 22 3.53 5.33 12.07
N GLY A 23 2.91 4.57 11.16
CA GLY A 23 2.83 3.11 11.23
C GLY A 23 1.67 2.57 12.06
N PHE A 24 0.80 3.43 12.59
CA PHE A 24 -0.40 2.96 13.30
C PHE A 24 -1.43 2.40 12.30
N LEU A 25 -1.95 1.21 12.63
CA LEU A 25 -3.07 0.60 11.92
C LEU A 25 -4.37 1.34 12.29
N GLU A 26 -5.02 1.93 11.30
CA GLU A 26 -6.27 2.69 11.49
C GLU A 26 -7.50 1.83 11.24
N GLU A 27 -7.42 0.97 10.22
CA GLU A 27 -8.48 0.04 9.82
C GLU A 27 -7.85 -1.19 9.17
N PHE A 28 -8.41 -2.38 9.36
CA PHE A 28 -8.05 -3.54 8.56
C PHE A 28 -9.19 -4.55 8.43
N GLU A 29 -9.16 -5.32 7.35
CA GLU A 29 -10.05 -6.44 7.09
C GLU A 29 -9.24 -7.54 6.38
N GLY A 30 -9.45 -8.81 6.71
CA GLY A 30 -8.78 -9.92 6.03
C GLY A 30 -8.32 -11.07 6.93
N VAL A 31 -7.39 -11.86 6.40
CA VAL A 31 -6.93 -13.12 7.01
C VAL A 31 -5.87 -12.94 8.10
N MET A 32 -5.22 -11.78 8.16
CA MET A 32 -4.17 -11.50 9.14
C MET A 32 -4.76 -11.29 10.54
N THR A 33 -4.00 -11.67 11.56
CA THR A 33 -4.26 -11.24 12.94
C THR A 33 -4.02 -9.74 13.10
N VAL A 34 -4.58 -9.14 14.15
CA VAL A 34 -4.34 -7.71 14.47
C VAL A 34 -2.86 -7.41 14.64
N ALA A 35 -2.08 -8.33 15.23
CA ALA A 35 -0.65 -8.15 15.45
C ALA A 35 0.12 -8.13 14.11
N GLU A 36 -0.15 -9.09 13.23
CA GLU A 36 0.46 -9.15 11.89
C GLU A 36 0.05 -7.93 11.05
N ALA A 37 -1.21 -7.52 11.09
CA ALA A 37 -1.69 -6.34 10.38
C ALA A 37 -1.04 -5.05 10.90
N SER A 38 -0.79 -4.96 12.21
CA SER A 38 -0.06 -3.84 12.81
C SER A 38 1.42 -3.83 12.40
N GLU A 39 2.05 -4.99 12.31
CA GLU A 39 3.42 -5.11 11.79
C GLU A 39 3.49 -4.72 10.31
N MET A 40 2.52 -5.16 9.49
CA MET A 40 2.38 -4.75 8.10
C MET A 40 2.20 -3.24 7.95
N ALA A 41 1.40 -2.60 8.81
CA ALA A 41 1.21 -1.15 8.80
C ALA A 41 2.51 -0.39 9.11
N ASN A 42 3.29 -0.86 10.09
CA ASN A 42 4.61 -0.27 10.40
C ASN A 42 5.57 -0.41 9.21
N LEU A 43 5.68 -1.62 8.64
CA LEU A 43 6.49 -1.85 7.44
C LEU A 43 6.06 -0.92 6.29
N CYS A 44 4.75 -0.77 6.07
CA CYS A 44 4.24 0.05 5.00
C CYS A 44 4.52 1.53 5.18
N ALA A 45 4.44 2.05 6.41
CA ALA A 45 4.85 3.42 6.70
C ALA A 45 6.35 3.64 6.42
N ASP A 46 7.21 2.73 6.90
CA ASP A 46 8.67 2.85 6.74
C ASP A 46 9.11 2.81 5.27
N VAL A 47 8.63 1.83 4.51
CA VAL A 47 9.00 1.70 3.09
C VAL A 47 8.43 2.85 2.27
N THR A 48 7.21 3.30 2.55
CA THR A 48 6.61 4.46 1.87
C THR A 48 7.43 5.73 2.11
N MET A 49 7.84 5.99 3.36
CA MET A 49 8.72 7.13 3.66
C MET A 49 10.07 7.04 2.94
N ASN A 50 10.62 5.83 2.81
CA ASN A 50 11.86 5.60 2.08
C ASN A 50 11.72 5.92 0.59
N VAL A 51 10.66 5.43 -0.06
CA VAL A 51 10.39 5.68 -1.48
C VAL A 51 10.17 7.18 -1.74
N GLU A 52 9.42 7.86 -0.88
CA GLU A 52 9.25 9.31 -0.98
C GLU A 52 10.58 10.07 -0.84
N LEU A 53 11.48 9.62 0.04
CA LEU A 53 12.81 10.20 0.20
C LEU A 53 13.65 10.06 -1.07
N GLN A 54 13.62 8.89 -1.70
CA GLN A 54 14.28 8.66 -2.99
C GLN A 54 13.73 9.60 -4.06
N GLY A 55 12.41 9.73 -4.14
CA GLY A 55 11.74 10.65 -5.06
C GLY A 55 12.18 12.11 -4.90
N ARG A 56 12.21 12.59 -3.64
CA ARG A 56 12.71 13.95 -3.33
C ARG A 56 14.17 14.13 -3.74
N LEU A 57 15.04 13.15 -3.48
CA LEU A 57 16.44 13.22 -3.89
C LEU A 57 16.58 13.32 -5.41
N LEU A 58 15.86 12.47 -6.16
CA LEU A 58 15.87 12.47 -7.61
C LEU A 58 15.35 13.79 -8.19
N GLY A 59 14.28 14.35 -7.63
CA GLY A 59 13.77 15.66 -8.03
C GLY A 59 14.80 16.77 -7.90
N ARG A 60 15.58 16.78 -6.80
CA ARG A 60 16.69 17.74 -6.63
C ARG A 60 17.83 17.51 -7.62
N LEU A 61 18.22 16.25 -7.83
CA LEU A 61 19.34 15.91 -8.73
C LEU A 61 19.02 16.22 -10.19
N ALA A 62 17.76 16.05 -10.60
CA ALA A 62 17.29 16.29 -11.96
C ALA A 62 16.85 17.74 -12.23
N ASP A 63 16.80 18.60 -11.19
CA ASP A 63 16.22 19.95 -11.22
C ASP A 63 14.84 20.00 -11.90
N LYS A 64 14.03 18.96 -11.66
CA LYS A 64 12.70 18.79 -12.26
C LYS A 64 11.72 18.21 -11.26
N PRO A 65 10.48 18.75 -11.17
CA PRO A 65 9.42 18.15 -10.38
C PRO A 65 8.91 16.84 -11.03
N GLY A 66 8.10 16.08 -10.28
CA GLY A 66 7.40 14.89 -10.80
C GLY A 66 7.99 13.53 -10.39
N TRP A 67 8.98 13.51 -9.49
CA TRP A 67 9.56 12.29 -8.94
C TRP A 67 8.80 11.78 -7.70
N ASP A 68 7.48 11.83 -7.71
CA ASP A 68 6.68 11.46 -6.54
C ASP A 68 6.54 9.94 -6.41
N GLY A 69 6.85 9.43 -5.22
CA GLY A 69 6.63 8.04 -4.86
C GLY A 69 5.14 7.77 -4.71
N HIS A 70 4.48 7.27 -5.75
CA HIS A 70 3.04 6.97 -5.71
C HIS A 70 2.69 5.67 -4.96
N GLY A 71 3.70 4.91 -4.55
CA GLY A 71 3.57 3.67 -3.80
C GLY A 71 4.63 2.66 -4.23
N TRP A 72 4.50 1.43 -3.74
CA TRP A 72 5.46 0.37 -4.01
C TRP A 72 4.79 -1.00 -3.90
N ILE A 73 5.44 -2.00 -4.48
CA ILE A 73 5.01 -3.40 -4.44
C ILE A 73 6.22 -4.27 -4.16
N THR A 74 6.09 -5.18 -3.20
CA THR A 74 7.05 -6.26 -2.97
C THR A 74 6.40 -7.59 -3.34
N PHE A 75 7.07 -8.35 -4.20
CA PHE A 75 6.63 -9.66 -4.66
C PHE A 75 7.39 -10.77 -3.94
N GLY A 76 6.64 -11.74 -3.42
CA GLY A 76 7.12 -13.08 -3.10
C GLY A 76 6.67 -14.10 -4.16
N PRO A 77 6.93 -15.40 -3.93
CA PRO A 77 6.57 -16.46 -4.87
C PRO A 77 5.06 -16.57 -5.18
N GLU A 78 4.21 -16.41 -4.16
CA GLU A 78 2.75 -16.54 -4.28
C GLU A 78 1.99 -15.27 -3.88
N MET A 79 2.62 -14.48 -3.01
CA MET A 79 2.00 -13.34 -2.32
C MET A 79 2.73 -12.05 -2.68
N ALA A 80 2.04 -10.93 -2.63
CA ALA A 80 2.64 -9.62 -2.73
C ALA A 80 2.05 -8.67 -1.69
N ILE A 81 2.86 -7.71 -1.25
CA ILE A 81 2.39 -6.56 -0.49
C ILE A 81 2.44 -5.36 -1.42
N ILE A 82 1.32 -4.67 -1.56
CA ILE A 82 1.21 -3.39 -2.27
C ILE A 82 0.82 -2.31 -1.28
N ALA A 83 1.52 -1.18 -1.31
CA ALA A 83 1.14 0.01 -0.56
C ALA A 83 1.06 1.21 -1.51
N ILE A 84 -0.08 1.91 -1.46
CA ILE A 84 -0.36 3.12 -2.23
C ILE A 84 -0.90 4.14 -1.22
N ARG A 85 -0.16 5.24 -1.04
CA ARG A 85 -0.47 6.29 -0.06
C ARG A 85 -0.66 5.73 1.36
N ASP A 86 -1.88 5.76 1.89
CA ASP A 86 -2.25 5.32 3.24
C ASP A 86 -2.89 3.92 3.27
N SER A 87 -2.95 3.23 2.13
CA SER A 87 -3.53 1.89 2.00
C SER A 87 -2.48 0.83 1.74
N ALA A 88 -2.67 -0.34 2.34
CA ALA A 88 -1.88 -1.54 2.09
C ALA A 88 -2.79 -2.73 1.78
N CYS A 89 -2.35 -3.60 0.87
CA CYS A 89 -3.00 -4.90 0.66
C CYS A 89 -1.96 -6.03 0.64
N LEU A 90 -2.31 -7.14 1.28
CA LEU A 90 -1.69 -8.44 1.06
C LEU A 90 -2.52 -9.18 0.00
N VAL A 91 -1.86 -9.62 -1.07
CA VAL A 91 -2.54 -10.19 -2.23
C VAL A 91 -1.91 -11.50 -2.68
N LYS A 92 -2.74 -12.46 -3.12
CA LYS A 92 -2.29 -13.62 -3.91
C LYS A 92 -2.00 -13.15 -5.34
N ALA A 93 -0.71 -13.01 -5.68
CA ALA A 93 -0.27 -12.35 -6.91
C ALA A 93 -0.84 -13.00 -8.18
N GLY A 94 -0.99 -14.33 -8.20
CA GLY A 94 -1.57 -15.07 -9.33
C GLY A 94 -3.07 -14.84 -9.56
N HIS A 95 -3.78 -14.25 -8.59
CA HIS A 95 -5.22 -14.01 -8.64
C HIS A 95 -5.59 -12.52 -8.67
N ALA A 96 -4.60 -11.63 -8.65
CA ALA A 96 -4.78 -10.19 -8.53
C ALA A 96 -4.41 -9.43 -9.82
N SER A 97 -5.20 -8.41 -10.15
CA SER A 97 -4.82 -7.41 -11.16
C SER A 97 -4.17 -6.22 -10.48
N PHE A 98 -2.83 -6.12 -10.56
CA PHE A 98 -2.11 -4.99 -9.96
C PHE A 98 -2.50 -3.63 -10.55
N ASN A 99 -2.85 -3.58 -11.83
CA ASN A 99 -3.37 -2.35 -12.45
C ASN A 99 -4.69 -1.91 -11.82
N GLN A 100 -5.60 -2.86 -11.54
CA GLN A 100 -6.86 -2.57 -10.88
C GLN A 100 -6.66 -2.16 -9.42
N LEU A 101 -5.75 -2.83 -8.71
CA LEU A 101 -5.36 -2.48 -7.34
C LEU A 101 -4.80 -1.06 -7.27
N ILE A 102 -3.78 -0.74 -8.07
CA ILE A 102 -3.15 0.59 -8.10
C ILE A 102 -4.21 1.66 -8.38
N LYS A 103 -5.07 1.45 -9.39
CA LYS A 103 -6.15 2.38 -9.72
C LYS A 103 -7.09 2.59 -8.52
N THR A 104 -7.61 1.51 -7.95
CA THR A 104 -8.61 1.56 -6.88
C THR A 104 -8.03 2.18 -5.60
N MET A 105 -6.80 1.81 -5.22
CA MET A 105 -6.12 2.37 -4.06
C MET A 105 -5.80 3.86 -4.28
N THR A 106 -5.41 4.27 -5.49
CA THR A 106 -5.14 5.68 -5.81
C THR A 106 -6.41 6.52 -5.76
N GLU A 107 -7.52 6.01 -6.32
CA GLU A 107 -8.82 6.71 -6.35
C GLU A 107 -9.48 6.82 -4.97
N SER A 108 -9.24 5.84 -4.09
CA SER A 108 -9.82 5.80 -2.75
C SER A 108 -9.00 6.51 -1.68
N ALA A 109 -7.75 6.88 -1.97
CA ALA A 109 -6.86 7.50 -0.99
C ALA A 109 -7.42 8.78 -0.37
N GLY A 110 -7.22 8.94 0.94
CA GLY A 110 -7.47 10.21 1.61
C GLY A 110 -6.62 11.32 0.97
N ARG A 111 -7.22 12.48 0.73
CA ARG A 111 -6.50 13.67 0.25
C ARG A 111 -5.52 14.17 1.29
#